data_AF-A0A7K5WZG4-F1
#
_entry.id   AF-A0A7K5WZG4-F1
#
_cell.length_a   1.000
_cell.length_b   1.000
_cell.length_c   1.000
_cell.angle_alpha   90.00
_cell.angle_beta   90.00
_cell.angle_gamma   90.00
#
_symmetry.space_group_name_H-M   'P 1'
#
loop_
_entity.id
_entity.type
_entity.pdbx_description
1 polymer ?
#
loop_
_entity_poly.entity_id
_entity_poly.type
_entity_poly.pdbx_seq_one_letter_code
_entity_poly.pdbx_strand_id
1 'polypeptide(L)'
;TDKIQMRVGVKQGDPMSPLLFNLAMDPLLHKLEESGKGYHREGSTITAMAFADDLVLLSDSWEDMKTNIEILETFCNLTGLKTQGEK
;
A
#
# COMPACT_ATOMS: atom_id res chain seq x y z
N THR A 1 -36.99 7.32 -4.75
CA THR A 1 -35.88 6.68 -4.02
C THR A 1 -34.79 7.71 -3.86
N ASP A 2 -34.33 7.95 -2.63
CA ASP A 2 -33.26 8.91 -2.39
C ASP A 2 -31.91 8.36 -2.84
N LYS A 3 -31.04 9.24 -3.35
CA LYS A 3 -29.71 8.85 -3.83
C LYS A 3 -28.77 8.60 -2.64
N ILE A 4 -28.13 7.43 -2.60
CA ILE A 4 -27.05 7.15 -1.66
C ILE A 4 -25.77 7.78 -2.20
N GLN A 5 -25.20 8.75 -1.48
CA GLN A 5 -23.95 9.40 -1.88
C GLN A 5 -22.74 8.62 -1.32
N MET A 6 -21.85 8.18 -2.22
CA MET A 6 -20.56 7.63 -1.83
C MET A 6 -19.59 8.77 -1.53
N ARG A 7 -18.99 8.77 -0.33
CA ARG A 7 -18.06 9.81 0.13
C ARG A 7 -16.60 9.36 0.13
N VAL A 8 -16.35 8.06 0.31
CA VAL A 8 -15.01 7.46 0.39
C VAL A 8 -15.05 6.13 -0.35
N GLY A 9 -13.96 5.81 -1.04
CA GLY A 9 -13.79 4.58 -1.80
C GLY A 9 -14.11 4.72 -3.28
N VAL A 10 -13.92 3.61 -4.01
CA VAL A 10 -14.15 3.51 -5.44
C VAL A 10 -15.39 2.64 -5.71
N LYS A 11 -16.01 2.81 -6.87
CA LYS A 11 -17.22 2.07 -7.24
C LYS A 11 -16.86 0.64 -7.66
N GLN A 12 -17.38 -0.36 -6.96
CA GLN A 12 -17.17 -1.76 -7.37
C GLN A 12 -17.86 -2.05 -8.71
N GLY A 13 -17.17 -2.80 -9.59
CA GLY A 13 -17.63 -3.09 -10.95
C GLY A 13 -17.47 -1.94 -11.94
N ASP A 14 -16.89 -0.81 -11.53
CA ASP A 14 -16.52 0.28 -12.45
C ASP A 14 -15.13 0.01 -13.05
N PRO A 15 -14.98 0.01 -14.39
CA PRO A 15 -13.70 -0.22 -15.05
C PRO A 15 -12.57 0.75 -14.65
N MET A 16 -12.89 1.95 -14.14
CA MET A 16 -11.89 2.94 -13.73
C MET A 16 -11.42 2.77 -12.28
N SER A 17 -12.20 2.10 -11.44
CA SER A 17 -11.88 1.93 -10.02
C SER A 17 -10.52 1.28 -9.75
N PRO A 18 -10.09 0.23 -10.49
CA PRO A 18 -8.77 -0.36 -10.30
C PRO A 18 -7.63 0.63 -10.57
N LEU A 19 -7.74 1.44 -11.63
CA LEU A 19 -6.72 2.43 -11.95
C LEU A 19 -6.61 3.50 -10.86
N LEU A 20 -7.75 4.01 -10.39
CA LEU A 20 -7.79 5.00 -9.31
C LEU A 20 -7.19 4.45 -8.02
N PHE A 21 -7.44 3.17 -7.71
CA PHE A 21 -6.85 2.53 -6.54
C PHE A 21 -5.33 2.40 -6.67
N ASN A 22 -4.83 1.94 -7.83
CA ASN A 22 -3.39 1.86 -8.07
C ASN A 22 -2.71 3.24 -7.98
N LEU A 23 -3.33 4.29 -8.53
CA LEU A 23 -2.82 5.65 -8.42
C LEU A 23 -2.76 6.16 -6.97
N ALA A 24 -3.73 5.76 -6.13
CA ALA A 24 -3.71 6.11 -4.72
C ALA A 24 -2.57 5.39 -3.96
N MET A 25 -2.22 4.17 -4.38
CA MET A 25 -1.16 3.35 -3.77
C MET A 25 0.26 3.70 -4.25
N ASP A 26 0.40 4.28 -5.44
CA ASP A 26 1.70 4.62 -6.06
C ASP A 26 2.65 5.42 -5.13
N PRO A 27 2.20 6.46 -4.39
CA PRO A 27 3.08 7.20 -3.49
C PRO A 27 3.64 6.35 -2.34
N LEU A 28 2.89 5.36 -1.86
CA LEU A 28 3.39 4.43 -0.84
C LEU A 28 4.49 3.54 -1.41
N LEU A 29 4.28 3.01 -2.61
CA LEU A 29 5.25 2.12 -3.27
C LEU A 29 6.56 2.85 -3.54
N HIS A 30 6.50 4.05 -4.11
CA HIS A 30 7.69 4.89 -4.29
C HIS A 30 8.37 5.20 -2.95
N LYS A 31 7.62 5.51 -1.89
CA LYS A 31 8.22 5.79 -0.59
C LYS A 31 8.94 4.58 0.01
N LEU A 32 8.37 3.39 -0.16
CA LEU A 32 8.98 2.14 0.27
C LEU A 32 10.22 1.79 -0.57
N GLU A 33 10.24 2.10 -1.86
CA GLU A 33 11.41 1.92 -2.72
C GLU A 33 12.55 2.88 -2.37
N GLU A 34 12.24 4.15 -2.10
CA GLU A 34 13.26 5.17 -1.79
C GLU A 34 13.82 5.07 -0.37
N SER A 35 12.96 4.83 0.61
CA SER A 35 13.29 4.98 2.05
C SER A 35 13.14 3.68 2.85
N GLY A 36 12.47 2.68 2.28
CA GLY A 36 12.28 1.39 2.92
C GLY A 36 13.54 0.55 2.90
N LYS A 37 13.44 -0.59 3.56
CA LYS A 37 14.52 -1.56 3.72
C LYS A 37 14.04 -2.92 3.25
N GLY A 38 14.49 -3.29 2.07
CA GLY A 38 13.96 -4.45 1.36
C GLY A 38 14.77 -5.72 1.59
N TYR A 39 14.24 -6.80 1.04
CA TYR A 39 14.96 -8.05 0.86
C TYR A 39 15.96 -7.91 -0.29
N HIS A 40 17.24 -8.23 -0.05
CA HIS A 40 18.30 -8.12 -1.05
C HIS A 40 18.52 -9.45 -1.77
N ARG A 41 18.36 -9.47 -3.09
CA ARG A 41 18.69 -10.65 -3.91
C ARG A 41 19.23 -10.27 -5.28
N GLU A 42 20.35 -10.90 -5.65
CA GLU A 42 20.94 -10.84 -7.00
C GLU A 42 21.15 -9.40 -7.54
N GLY A 43 21.53 -8.48 -6.65
CA GLY A 43 21.77 -7.07 -7.01
C GLY A 43 20.50 -6.20 -7.08
N SER A 44 19.34 -6.76 -6.75
CA SER A 44 18.07 -6.04 -6.61
C SER A 44 17.61 -6.01 -5.15
N THR A 45 16.92 -4.93 -4.78
CA THR A 45 16.30 -4.79 -3.46
C THR A 45 14.80 -4.69 -3.68
N ILE A 46 14.02 -5.57 -3.04
CA ILE A 46 12.56 -5.58 -3.12
C ILE A 46 12.01 -5.25 -1.74
N THR A 47 11.32 -4.11 -1.63
CA THR A 47 10.76 -3.61 -0.37
C THR A 47 9.28 -3.95 -0.22
N ALA A 48 8.55 -3.94 -1.34
CA ALA A 48 7.13 -4.25 -1.36
C ALA A 48 6.68 -4.90 -2.68
N MET A 49 5.60 -5.68 -2.61
CA MET A 49 4.84 -6.14 -3.75
C MET A 49 3.38 -5.77 -3.52
N ALA A 50 2.72 -5.23 -4.54
CA ALA A 50 1.31 -4.86 -4.46
C ALA A 50 0.53 -5.45 -5.63
N PHE A 51 -0.66 -5.97 -5.33
CA PHE A 51 -1.60 -6.46 -6.31
C PHE A 51 -3.01 -6.07 -5.90
N ALA A 52 -3.58 -5.07 -6.59
CA ALA A 52 -4.82 -4.43 -6.15
C ALA A 52 -4.71 -4.03 -4.66
N ASP A 53 -5.63 -4.48 -3.82
CA ASP A 53 -5.68 -4.23 -2.38
C ASP A 53 -4.72 -5.07 -1.53
N ASP A 54 -4.09 -6.10 -2.10
CA ASP A 54 -3.09 -6.91 -1.40
C ASP A 54 -1.71 -6.23 -1.43
N LEU A 55 -1.12 -6.01 -0.24
CA LEU A 55 0.24 -5.47 -0.06
C LEU A 55 1.09 -6.47 0.73
N VAL A 56 2.27 -6.77 0.22
CA VAL A 56 3.29 -7.59 0.88
C VAL A 56 4.53 -6.73 1.12
N LEU A 57 4.97 -6.63 2.37
CA LEU A 57 6.24 -6.01 2.74
C LEU A 57 7.32 -7.08 2.89
N LEU A 58 8.53 -6.77 2.44
CA LEU A 58 9.68 -7.66 2.50
C LEU A 58 10.85 -6.94 3.18
N SER A 59 11.60 -7.67 4.00
CA SER A 59 12.75 -7.17 4.74
C SER A 59 13.67 -8.32 5.13
N ASP A 60 14.97 -8.05 5.26
CA ASP A 60 15.98 -9.01 5.74
C ASP A 60 15.97 -9.17 7.26
N SER A 61 15.40 -8.21 7.99
CA SER A 61 15.34 -8.23 9.46
C SER A 61 14.03 -7.69 10.02
N TRP A 62 13.76 -8.03 11.29
CA TRP A 62 12.62 -7.47 12.02
C TRP A 62 12.77 -5.96 12.30
N GLU A 63 13.99 -5.50 12.52
CA GLU A 63 14.27 -4.07 12.74
C GLU A 63 13.92 -3.27 11.48
N ASP A 64 14.32 -3.76 10.31
CA ASP A 64 14.00 -3.05 9.08
C ASP A 64 12.53 -3.23 8.66
N MET A 65 11.90 -4.36 8.99
CA MET A 65 10.46 -4.54 8.81
C MET A 65 9.68 -3.49 9.62
N LYS A 66 10.13 -3.18 10.83
CA LYS A 66 9.52 -2.14 11.66
C LYS A 66 9.57 -0.77 10.95
N THR A 67 10.70 -0.41 10.33
CA THR A 67 10.80 0.82 9.53
C THR A 67 9.80 0.84 8.37
N ASN A 68 9.64 -0.28 7.65
CA ASN A 68 8.67 -0.36 6.56
C ASN A 68 7.22 -0.23 7.06
N ILE A 69 6.90 -0.81 8.23
CA ILE A 69 5.59 -0.66 8.87
C ILE A 69 5.35 0.80 9.29
N GLU A 70 6.34 1.50 9.84
CA GLU A 70 6.21 2.92 10.21
C GLU A 70 5.92 3.81 8.98
N ILE A 71 6.52 3.51 7.82
CA ILE A 71 6.22 4.18 6.54
C ILE A 71 4.76 3.93 6.15
N LEU A 72 4.31 2.66 6.21
CA LEU A 72 2.94 2.28 5.90
C LEU A 72 1.92 2.95 6.82
N GLU A 73 2.17 2.96 8.13
CA GLU A 73 1.31 3.61 9.13
C GLU A 73 1.21 5.12 8.88
N THR A 74 2.33 5.78 8.59
CA THR A 74 2.36 7.20 8.25
C THR A 74 1.50 7.47 7.01
N PHE A 75 1.62 6.65 5.97
CA PHE A 75 0.82 6.77 4.76
C PHE A 75 -0.68 6.54 5.03
N CYS A 76 -1.04 5.53 5.82
CA CYS A 76 -2.43 5.28 6.24
C CYS A 76 -3.02 6.49 6.99
N ASN A 77 -2.25 7.11 7.89
CA ASN A 77 -2.68 8.30 8.62
C ASN A 77 -2.92 9.51 7.71
N LEU A 78 -2.12 9.67 6.64
CA LEU A 78 -2.28 10.77 5.69
C LEU A 78 -3.45 10.58 4.71
N THR A 79 -3.74 9.33 4.34
CA THR A 79 -4.72 9.01 3.29
C THR A 79 -6.08 8.55 3.82
N GLY A 80 -6.14 8.12 5.09
CA GLY A 80 -7.31 7.47 5.68
C GLY A 80 -7.51 6.02 5.25
N LEU A 81 -6.56 5.43 4.50
CA LEU A 81 -6.54 4.00 4.20
C LEU A 81 -6.28 3.20 5.48
N LYS A 82 -6.84 1.98 5.54
CA LYS A 82 -6.69 1.08 6.68
C LYS A 82 -6.19 -0.27 6.20
N THR A 83 -5.22 -0.80 6.91
CA THR A 83 -4.71 -2.15 6.69
C THR A 83 -5.52 -3.15 7.50
N GLN A 84 -5.78 -4.32 6.92
CA GLN A 84 -6.41 -5.45 7.61
C GLN A 84 -5.37 -6.57 7.69
N GLY A 85 -4.61 -6.60 8.80
CA GLY A 85 -3.48 -7.52 8.98
C GLY A 85 -3.85 -8.91 9.49
N GLU A 86 -5.13 -9.21 9.72
CA GLU A 86 -5.55 -10.52 10.21
C GLU A 86 -5.82 -11.51 9.07
N LYS A 87 -5.00 -12.56 9.02
CA LYS A 87 -5.34 -13.88 8.48
C LYS A 87 -4.97 -14.94 9.51
#